data_AF-A0A8S9VXR0-F1
#
_entry.id   AF-A0A8S9VXR0-F1
#
_cell.length_a   1.000
_cell.length_b   1.000
_cell.length_c   1.000
_cell.angle_alpha   90.00
_cell.angle_beta   90.00
_cell.angle_gamma   90.00
#
_symmetry.space_group_name_H-M   'P 1'
#
loop_
_entity.id
_entity.type
_entity.pdbx_description
1 polymer ?
#
loop_
_entity_poly.entity_id
_entity_poly.type
_entity_poly.pdbx_seq_one_letter_code
_entity_poly.pdbx_strand_id
1 'polypeptide(L)'
;MKYKLEELYDIDLEKYLKNNIEFDLVGTKEETVYIFEIKWRNKKTSYNDIDNLVQKTNKSEFSTQKIQLFFISKSGYTQSAIELASHNKIALLDGHLEEIKAIGK
;
A
#
# COMPACT_ATOMS: atom_id res chain seq x y z
N MET A 1 -12.56 -6.44 3.37
CA MET A 1 -11.25 -5.75 3.43
C MET A 1 -11.46 -4.26 3.64
N LYS A 2 -12.06 -3.53 2.69
CA LYS A 2 -12.43 -2.09 2.78
C LYS A 2 -12.90 -1.66 4.17
N TYR A 3 -14.07 -2.11 4.63
CA TYR A 3 -14.64 -1.70 5.93
C TYR A 3 -13.72 -1.92 7.13
N LYS A 4 -12.89 -2.97 7.12
CA LYS A 4 -11.91 -3.20 8.20
C LYS A 4 -10.77 -2.18 8.17
N LEU A 5 -10.33 -1.76 6.98
CA LEU A 5 -9.33 -0.71 6.83
C LEU A 5 -9.93 0.66 7.18
N GLU A 6 -11.17 0.92 6.80
CA GLU A 6 -11.90 2.13 7.17
C GLU A 6 -12.01 2.25 8.70
N GLU A 7 -12.37 1.17 9.38
CA GLU A 7 -12.41 1.12 10.85
C GLU A 7 -11.01 1.27 11.49
N LEU A 8 -10.01 0.54 10.98
CA LEU A 8 -8.66 0.53 11.56
C LEU A 8 -7.96 1.90 11.48
N TYR A 9 -8.19 2.64 10.39
CA TYR A 9 -7.56 3.93 10.14
C TYR A 9 -8.51 5.11 10.36
N ASP A 10 -9.79 4.84 10.64
CA ASP A 10 -10.86 5.84 10.79
C ASP A 10 -10.89 6.80 9.59
N ILE A 11 -11.05 6.22 8.40
CA ILE A 11 -11.07 6.90 7.09
C ILE A 11 -12.14 6.31 6.18
N ASP A 12 -12.74 7.14 5.34
CA ASP A 12 -13.54 6.66 4.21
C ASP A 12 -12.63 6.31 3.04
N LEU A 13 -12.80 5.12 2.46
CA LEU A 13 -12.01 4.62 1.36
C LEU A 13 -12.86 4.44 0.11
N GLU A 14 -12.29 4.73 -1.06
CA GLU A 14 -12.94 4.46 -2.34
C GLU A 14 -11.96 3.87 -3.33
N LYS A 15 -12.48 3.11 -4.30
CA LYS A 15 -11.65 2.65 -5.44
C LYS A 15 -11.21 3.86 -6.25
N TYR A 16 -9.98 3.82 -6.78
CA TYR A 16 -9.47 4.90 -7.60
C TYR A 16 -9.06 4.41 -8.98
N LEU A 17 -9.54 5.09 -10.02
CA LEU A 17 -9.09 4.94 -11.39
C LEU A 17 -9.10 6.29 -12.10
N LYS A 18 -7.91 6.77 -12.50
CA LYS A 18 -7.76 8.01 -13.27
C LYS A 18 -6.50 7.96 -14.11
N ASN A 19 -6.54 8.47 -15.33
CA ASN A 19 -5.39 8.52 -16.24
C ASN A 19 -4.66 7.16 -16.39
N ASN A 20 -5.43 6.06 -16.44
CA ASN A 20 -4.90 4.69 -16.50
C ASN A 20 -4.03 4.26 -15.30
N ILE A 21 -4.17 4.95 -14.17
CA ILE A 21 -3.58 4.58 -12.88
C ILE A 21 -4.71 4.11 -11.97
N GLU A 22 -4.58 2.88 -11.48
CA GLU A 22 -5.52 2.26 -10.54
C GLU A 22 -4.85 2.11 -9.16
N PHE A 23 -5.60 2.40 -8.10
CA PHE A 23 -5.29 1.99 -6.74
C PHE A 23 -6.49 1.25 -6.18
N ASP A 24 -6.26 0.17 -5.44
CA ASP A 24 -7.35 -0.66 -4.92
C ASP A 24 -8.27 0.15 -4.00
N LEU A 25 -7.68 0.96 -3.10
CA LEU A 25 -8.40 1.89 -2.23
C LEU A 25 -7.58 3.16 -1.97
N VAL A 26 -8.27 4.30 -1.95
CA VAL A 26 -7.73 5.62 -1.61
C VAL A 26 -8.69 6.33 -0.66
N GLY A 27 -8.15 7.04 0.34
CA GLY A 27 -8.91 7.93 1.20
C GLY A 27 -8.09 9.16 1.58
N THR A 28 -8.73 10.17 2.16
CA THR A 28 -8.04 11.36 2.64
C THR A 28 -8.50 11.70 4.06
N LYS A 29 -7.53 11.92 4.95
CA LYS A 29 -7.77 12.36 6.33
C LYS A 29 -6.69 13.34 6.73
N GLU A 30 -7.10 14.48 7.31
CA GLU A 30 -6.17 15.51 7.81
C GLU A 30 -5.06 15.84 6.78
N GLU A 31 -5.49 16.16 5.55
CA GLU A 31 -4.61 16.51 4.41
C GLU A 31 -3.64 15.40 3.96
N THR A 32 -3.77 14.19 4.52
CA THR A 32 -2.95 13.03 4.18
C THR A 32 -3.76 12.09 3.29
N VAL A 33 -3.19 11.72 2.14
CA VAL A 33 -3.76 10.72 1.24
C VAL A 33 -3.28 9.34 1.67
N TYR A 34 -4.21 8.45 1.95
CA TYR A 34 -3.95 7.06 2.29
C TYR A 34 -4.22 6.21 1.05
N ILE A 35 -3.21 5.47 0.59
CA ILE A 35 -3.31 4.62 -0.60
C ILE A 35 -3.00 3.18 -0.21
N PHE A 36 -3.92 2.27 -0.52
CA PHE A 36 -3.79 0.85 -0.25
C PHE A 36 -3.72 0.07 -1.57
N GLU A 37 -2.71 -0.78 -1.70
CA GLU A 37 -2.60 -1.81 -2.74
C GLU A 37 -2.75 -3.19 -2.10
N ILE A 38 -3.58 -4.06 -2.68
CA ILE A 38 -3.95 -5.37 -2.15
C ILE A 38 -3.56 -6.45 -3.17
N LYS A 39 -2.74 -7.42 -2.75
CA LYS A 39 -2.43 -8.62 -3.55
C LYS A 39 -2.93 -9.88 -2.85
N TRP A 40 -4.06 -10.40 -3.35
CA TRP A 40 -4.70 -11.61 -2.85
C TRP A 40 -4.44 -12.82 -3.73
N ARG A 41 -3.20 -13.32 -3.70
CA ARG A 41 -2.73 -14.43 -4.55
C ARG A 41 -1.87 -15.39 -3.76
N ASN A 42 -1.77 -16.65 -4.21
CA ASN A 42 -0.96 -17.69 -3.55
C ASN A 42 0.53 -17.61 -3.94
N LYS A 43 1.09 -16.39 -3.99
CA LYS A 43 2.53 -16.15 -4.22
C LYS A 43 2.97 -14.88 -3.51
N LYS A 44 4.20 -14.88 -2.99
CA LYS A 44 4.79 -13.73 -2.30
C LYS A 44 4.78 -12.47 -3.17
N THR A 45 4.65 -11.31 -2.53
CA THR A 45 4.86 -9.99 -3.15
C THR A 45 6.35 -9.80 -3.40
N SER A 46 6.70 -9.43 -4.63
CA SER A 46 8.07 -9.25 -5.10
C SER A 46 8.47 -7.78 -5.09
N TYR A 47 9.76 -7.52 -5.30
CA TYR A 47 10.30 -6.17 -5.52
C TYR A 47 9.48 -5.40 -6.57
N ASN A 48 9.20 -6.01 -7.72
CA ASN A 48 8.49 -5.36 -8.82
C ASN A 48 7.05 -4.98 -8.43
N ASP A 49 6.38 -5.74 -7.56
CA ASP A 49 5.05 -5.38 -7.11
C ASP A 49 5.08 -4.08 -6.28
N ILE A 50 6.10 -3.93 -5.40
CA ILE A 50 6.30 -2.72 -4.59
C ILE A 50 6.76 -1.53 -5.46
N ASP A 51 7.74 -1.74 -6.35
CA ASP A 51 8.21 -0.70 -7.27
C ASP A 51 7.06 -0.19 -8.15
N ASN A 52 6.20 -1.07 -8.66
CA ASN A 52 5.01 -0.64 -9.41
C ASN A 52 4.10 0.30 -8.61
N LEU A 53 3.91 0.06 -7.30
CA LEU A 53 3.14 0.98 -6.44
C LEU A 53 3.82 2.36 -6.32
N VAL A 54 5.13 2.39 -6.13
CA VAL A 54 5.91 3.64 -6.07
C VAL A 54 5.80 4.40 -7.40
N GLN A 55 6.05 3.72 -8.52
CA GLN A 55 6.03 4.32 -9.85
C GLN A 55 4.66 4.91 -10.19
N LYS A 56 3.57 4.20 -9.88
CA LYS A 56 2.21 4.72 -10.16
C LYS A 56 1.82 5.86 -9.21
N THR A 57 2.28 5.84 -7.96
CA THR A 57 2.09 6.97 -7.03
C THR A 57 2.78 8.22 -7.55
N ASN A 58 4.04 8.11 -7.99
CA ASN A 58 4.81 9.23 -8.56
C ASN A 58 4.20 9.79 -9.87
N LYS A 59 3.47 8.96 -10.62
CA LYS A 59 2.77 9.37 -11.85
C LYS A 59 1.34 9.84 -11.62
N SER A 60 0.83 9.72 -10.39
CA SER A 60 -0.54 10.12 -10.04
C SER A 60 -0.62 11.59 -9.65
N GLU A 61 -1.85 12.10 -9.51
CA GLU A 61 -2.11 13.44 -8.99
C GLU A 61 -1.74 13.60 -7.50
N PHE A 62 -1.42 12.51 -6.81
CA PHE A 62 -1.01 12.52 -5.40
C PHE A 62 0.49 12.75 -5.21
N SER A 63 1.29 12.78 -6.28
CA SER A 63 2.76 12.85 -6.23
C SER A 63 3.35 14.02 -5.43
N THR A 64 2.60 15.12 -5.28
CA THR A 64 3.01 16.30 -4.51
C THR A 64 2.32 16.43 -3.16
N GLN A 65 1.46 15.49 -2.80
CA GLN A 65 0.67 15.51 -1.58
C GLN A 65 1.40 14.80 -0.44
N LYS A 66 0.91 14.97 0.79
CA LYS A 66 1.33 14.14 1.93
C LYS A 66 0.67 12.77 1.77
N ILE A 67 1.46 11.71 1.62
CA ILE A 67 0.97 10.37 1.29
C ILE A 67 1.42 9.35 2.34
N GLN A 68 0.52 8.45 2.71
CA GLN A 68 0.84 7.22 3.43
C GLN A 68 0.49 6.03 2.54
N LEU A 69 1.49 5.22 2.21
CA LEU A 69 1.34 4.04 1.35
C LEU A 69 1.24 2.76 2.18
N PHE A 70 0.30 1.91 1.79
CA PHE A 70 0.11 0.57 2.36
C PHE A 70 0.13 -0.47 1.25
N PHE A 71 0.80 -1.58 1.51
CA PHE A 71 0.78 -2.75 0.63
C PHE A 71 0.35 -3.96 1.46
N ILE A 72 -0.73 -4.62 1.06
CA ILE A 72 -1.32 -5.78 1.74
C ILE A 72 -1.07 -7.05 0.91
N SER A 73 -0.57 -8.12 1.54
CA SER A 73 -0.29 -9.40 0.87
C SER A 73 -0.80 -10.59 1.66
N LYS A 74 -1.64 -11.42 1.01
CA LYS A 74 -2.11 -12.70 1.58
C LYS A 74 -0.96 -13.66 1.88
N SER A 75 0.04 -13.71 1.01
CA SER A 75 1.12 -14.71 1.06
C SER A 75 2.46 -14.12 1.51
N GLY A 76 2.46 -12.91 2.06
CA GLY A 76 3.65 -12.22 2.53
C GLY A 76 4.54 -11.69 1.41
N TYR A 77 5.81 -11.44 1.74
CA TYR A 77 6.74 -10.64 0.93
C TYR A 77 8.08 -11.37 0.75
N THR A 78 8.77 -11.08 -0.35
CA THR A 78 10.21 -11.40 -0.47
C THR A 78 11.03 -10.43 0.36
N GLN A 79 12.25 -10.83 0.75
CA GLN A 79 13.15 -9.94 1.50
C GLN A 79 13.42 -8.63 0.76
N SER A 80 13.68 -8.70 -0.55
CA SER A 80 13.87 -7.52 -1.39
C SER A 80 12.65 -6.59 -1.46
N ALA A 81 11.43 -7.12 -1.34
CA ALA A 81 10.22 -6.32 -1.29
C ALA A 81 10.10 -5.59 0.06
N ILE A 82 10.46 -6.26 1.16
CA ILE A 82 10.49 -5.66 2.50
C ILE A 82 11.52 -4.52 2.56
N GLU A 83 12.72 -4.74 2.01
CA GLU A 83 13.78 -3.73 1.95
C GLU A 83 13.36 -2.50 1.14
N LEU A 84 12.78 -2.70 -0.06
CA LEU A 84 12.30 -1.60 -0.89
C LEU A 84 11.15 -0.83 -0.20
N ALA A 85 10.20 -1.54 0.40
CA ALA A 85 9.08 -0.93 1.12
C ALA A 85 9.58 -0.09 2.31
N SER A 86 10.53 -0.62 3.09
CA SER A 86 11.15 0.10 4.20
C SER A 86 11.87 1.36 3.72
N HIS A 87 12.60 1.31 2.60
CA HIS A 87 13.28 2.48 2.04
C HIS A 87 12.29 3.58 1.62
N ASN A 88 11.14 3.18 1.08
CA ASN A 88 10.09 4.09 0.62
C ASN A 88 9.02 4.40 1.69
N LYS A 89 9.23 3.97 2.95
CA LYS A 89 8.28 4.15 4.08
C LYS A 89 6.86 3.62 3.79
N ILE A 90 6.77 2.50 3.07
CA ILE A 90 5.53 1.81 2.77
C ILE A 90 5.22 0.84 3.91
N ALA A 91 4.05 0.98 4.52
CA ALA A 91 3.58 0.04 5.53
C ALA A 91 3.17 -1.28 4.88
N LEU A 92 3.73 -2.39 5.36
CA LEU A 92 3.41 -3.73 4.86
C LEU A 92 2.47 -4.43 5.82
N LEU A 93 1.34 -4.92 5.31
CA LEU A 93 0.33 -5.64 6.10
C LEU A 93 0.14 -7.05 5.58
N ASP A 94 -0.05 -8.02 6.47
CA ASP A 94 -0.37 -9.38 6.08
C ASP A 94 -1.87 -9.57 5.71
N GLY A 95 -2.29 -10.82 5.47
CA GLY A 95 -3.68 -11.13 5.17
C GLY A 95 -4.67 -10.88 6.32
N HIS A 96 -4.17 -10.67 7.53
CA HIS A 96 -4.92 -10.36 8.75
C HIS A 96 -4.91 -8.87 9.09
N LEU A 97 -4.27 -8.04 8.25
CA LEU A 97 -4.06 -6.61 8.45
C LEU A 97 -3.09 -6.28 9.59
N GLU A 98 -2.20 -7.21 9.93
CA GLU A 98 -1.14 -6.99 10.90
C GLU A 98 0.12 -6.47 10.21
N GLU A 99 0.78 -5.47 10.82
CA GLU A 99 1.98 -4.86 10.25
C GLU A 99 3.19 -5.79 10.33
N ILE A 100 3.82 -6.03 9.17
CA ILE A 100 5.07 -6.78 9.07
C ILE A 100 6.21 -5.84 9.48
N LYS A 101 6.76 -6.05 10.67
CA LYS A 101 7.97 -5.34 11.09
C LYS A 101 9.17 -5.88 10.30
N ALA A 102 9.91 -4.98 9.65
CA ALA A 102 11.21 -5.35 9.10
C ALA A 102 12.10 -5.83 10.25
N ILE A 103 12.57 -7.08 10.16
CA ILE A 103 13.55 -7.60 11.12
C ILE A 103 14.87 -6.88 10.80
N GLY A 104 15.21 -5.88 11.61
CA GLY A 104 16.52 -5.25 11.57
C GLY A 104 17.59 -6.33 11.82
N LYS A 105 18.61 -6.36 10.97
CA LYS A 105 19.83 -7.12 11.24
C LYS A 105 20.62 -6.48 12.38
#